data_AF-A0A661DQU7-F1
#
_entry.id   AF-A0A661DQU7-F1
#
_cell.length_a   1.000
_cell.length_b   1.000
_cell.length_c   1.000
_cell.angle_alpha   90.00
_cell.angle_beta   90.00
_cell.angle_gamma   90.00
#
_symmetry.space_group_name_H-M   'P 1'
#
loop_
_entity.id
_entity.type
_entity.pdbx_description
1 polymer ?
#
loop_
_entity_poly.entity_id
_entity_poly.type
_entity_poly.pdbx_seq_one_letter_code
_entity_poly.pdbx_strand_id
1 'polypeptide(L)'
;MEQKQIDFNANKHPLVIVDPINQKGQDHKQMTKDFIEFHNANKAVYSIFKKIAQEMFDKGFERFSMISVTERFRWEYVEQTTDKNFKINDKHGSFYARLLACDMPELRSWFKFKRCKADNDLFYEFLKHETGVIDPVAIFISNNESEKQCQIKDTL
;
A
#
# COMPACT_ATOMS: atom_id res chain seq x y z
N MET A 1 -13.54 -29.40 -3.72
CA MET A 1 -13.29 -27.98 -3.43
C MET A 1 -11.92 -27.90 -2.80
N GLU A 2 -10.90 -27.80 -3.65
CA GLU A 2 -9.51 -27.90 -3.23
C GLU A 2 -9.01 -26.50 -2.86
N GLN A 3 -8.72 -26.29 -1.58
CA GLN A 3 -8.11 -25.07 -1.09
C GLN A 3 -6.68 -25.04 -1.64
N LYS A 4 -6.40 -24.14 -2.59
CA LYS A 4 -5.02 -23.87 -3.03
C LYS A 4 -4.26 -23.22 -1.87
N GLN A 5 -3.48 -24.05 -1.18
CA GLN A 5 -2.41 -23.61 -0.30
C GLN A 5 -1.47 -22.73 -1.14
N ILE A 6 -1.33 -21.46 -0.78
CA ILE A 6 -0.33 -20.59 -1.41
C ILE A 6 1.00 -20.96 -0.76
N ASP A 7 1.84 -21.69 -1.49
CA ASP A 7 3.16 -22.08 -1.04
C ASP A 7 4.08 -20.86 -0.97
N PHE A 8 4.26 -20.31 0.23
CA PHE A 8 5.17 -19.18 0.51
C PHE A 8 6.67 -19.53 0.41
N ASN A 9 7.02 -20.76 0.00
CA ASN A 9 8.36 -21.32 0.19
C ASN A 9 9.23 -21.39 -1.08
N ALA A 10 8.80 -20.75 -2.18
CA ALA A 10 9.53 -20.75 -3.44
C ALA A 10 10.05 -19.36 -3.80
N ASN A 11 10.95 -18.81 -2.98
CA ASN A 11 12.00 -17.84 -3.36
C ASN A 11 12.84 -17.49 -2.12
N LYS A 12 13.79 -18.37 -1.79
CA LYS A 12 14.81 -18.14 -0.76
C LYS A 12 15.85 -17.14 -1.29
N HIS A 13 15.49 -15.87 -1.42
CA HIS A 13 16.44 -14.80 -1.70
C HIS A 13 16.95 -14.25 -0.36
N PRO A 14 18.27 -14.11 -0.13
CA PRO A 14 18.79 -13.60 1.12
C PRO A 14 18.22 -12.19 1.35
N LEU A 15 17.49 -12.05 2.44
CA LEU A 15 17.05 -10.76 2.98
C LEU A 15 18.28 -9.86 3.07
N VAL A 16 18.31 -8.79 2.27
CA VAL A 16 19.28 -7.72 2.47
C VAL A 16 18.90 -7.06 3.78
N ILE A 17 19.69 -7.33 4.81
CA ILE A 17 19.66 -6.62 6.08
C ILE A 17 20.04 -5.17 5.77
N VAL A 18 19.06 -4.27 5.70
CA VAL A 18 19.29 -2.83 5.67
C VAL A 18 19.21 -2.27 7.09
N ASP A 19 20.32 -2.36 7.83
CA ASP A 19 20.54 -1.62 9.09
C ASP A 19 21.65 -0.57 8.88
N PRO A 20 21.71 0.57 9.60
CA PRO A 20 20.73 1.22 10.47
C PRO A 20 20.32 2.62 9.97
N ILE A 21 19.27 3.14 10.61
CA ILE A 21 18.63 4.42 10.35
C ILE A 21 19.60 5.59 10.62
N ASN A 22 20.23 6.16 9.59
CA ASN A 22 20.87 7.48 9.71
C ASN A 22 19.81 8.58 9.48
N GLN A 23 19.38 9.23 10.57
CA GLN A 23 18.29 10.21 10.62
C GLN A 23 18.69 11.61 10.08
N LYS A 24 19.16 11.72 8.83
CA LYS A 24 19.26 13.02 8.15
C LYS A 24 18.64 12.96 6.76
N GLY A 25 17.47 13.61 6.63
CA GLY A 25 16.84 14.01 5.37
C GLY A 25 16.92 12.99 4.22
N GLN A 26 16.22 11.86 4.34
CA GLN A 26 16.12 10.93 3.19
C GLN A 26 15.42 11.60 2.01
N ASP A 27 16.11 11.61 0.86
CA ASP A 27 15.57 12.02 -0.45
C ASP A 27 14.30 11.22 -0.77
N HIS A 28 13.23 11.92 -1.19
CA HIS A 28 11.95 11.30 -1.55
C HIS A 28 12.10 10.28 -2.68
N LYS A 29 13.07 10.50 -3.58
CA LYS A 29 13.39 9.55 -4.65
C LYS A 29 13.97 8.25 -4.09
N GLN A 30 14.82 8.32 -3.06
CA GLN A 30 15.40 7.12 -2.46
C GLN A 30 14.32 6.27 -1.79
N MET A 31 13.42 6.88 -1.01
CA MET A 31 12.30 6.17 -0.38
C MET A 31 11.41 5.44 -1.41
N THR A 32 11.24 6.04 -2.59
CA THR A 32 10.47 5.45 -3.68
C THR A 32 11.19 4.27 -4.30
N LYS A 33 12.50 4.39 -4.54
CA LYS A 33 13.33 3.27 -5.01
C LYS A 33 13.30 2.10 -4.04
N ASP A 34 13.50 2.37 -2.75
CA ASP A 34 13.47 1.36 -1.69
C ASP A 34 12.13 0.61 -1.68
N PHE A 35 11.02 1.35 -1.83
CA PHE A 35 9.69 0.75 -1.95
C PHE A 35 9.55 -0.12 -3.20
N ILE A 36 9.95 0.36 -4.37
CA ILE A 36 9.82 -0.36 -5.64
C ILE A 36 10.63 -1.65 -5.60
N GLU A 37 11.88 -1.59 -5.11
CA GLU A 37 12.74 -2.76 -4.96
C GLU A 37 12.11 -3.79 -4.01
N PHE A 38 11.65 -3.34 -2.84
CA PHE A 38 10.96 -4.21 -1.89
C PHE A 38 9.69 -4.84 -2.49
N HIS A 39 8.86 -4.05 -3.17
CA HIS A 39 7.62 -4.53 -3.78
C HIS A 39 7.89 -5.57 -4.87
N ASN A 40 8.86 -5.31 -5.75
CA ASN A 40 9.22 -6.22 -6.82
C ASN A 40 9.81 -7.54 -6.29
N ALA A 41 10.61 -7.47 -5.23
CA ALA A 41 11.15 -8.67 -4.57
C ALA A 41 10.07 -9.46 -3.80
N ASN A 42 8.99 -8.81 -3.36
CA ASN A 42 7.99 -9.38 -2.45
C ASN A 42 6.55 -9.20 -2.94
N LYS A 43 6.25 -9.52 -4.21
CA LYS A 43 4.90 -9.36 -4.77
C LYS A 43 3.79 -10.07 -3.98
N ALA A 44 4.11 -11.18 -3.30
CA ALA A 44 3.16 -11.90 -2.44
C ALA A 44 2.61 -11.05 -1.28
N VAL A 45 3.41 -10.11 -0.75
CA VAL A 45 2.98 -9.18 0.31
C VAL A 45 1.82 -8.32 -0.19
N TYR A 46 1.93 -7.81 -1.42
CA TYR A 46 0.87 -7.01 -2.02
C TYR A 46 -0.40 -7.83 -2.26
N SER A 47 -0.28 -9.08 -2.70
CA SER A 47 -1.43 -9.97 -2.86
C SER A 47 -2.21 -10.17 -1.56
N ILE A 48 -1.51 -10.28 -0.42
CA ILE A 48 -2.16 -10.38 0.89
C ILE A 48 -2.84 -9.07 1.27
N PHE A 49 -2.20 -7.92 1.02
CA PHE A 49 -2.81 -6.61 1.26
C PHE A 49 -4.10 -6.44 0.48
N LYS A 50 -4.09 -6.83 -0.80
CA LYS A 50 -5.26 -6.82 -1.67
C LYS A 50 -6.37 -7.71 -1.12
N LYS A 51 -6.03 -8.91 -0.65
CA LYS A 51 -6.98 -9.83 -0.02
C LYS A 51 -7.60 -9.23 1.24
N ILE A 52 -6.80 -8.69 2.16
CA ILE A 52 -7.30 -8.04 3.39
C ILE A 52 -8.22 -6.89 3.03
N ALA A 53 -7.84 -6.06 2.05
CA ALA A 53 -8.65 -4.94 1.61
C ALA A 53 -10.00 -5.39 1.03
N GLN A 54 -10.00 -6.39 0.16
CA GLN A 54 -11.22 -6.99 -0.40
C GLN A 54 -12.12 -7.58 0.69
N GLU A 55 -11.56 -8.32 1.65
CA GLU A 55 -12.33 -8.89 2.76
C GLU A 55 -13.03 -7.82 3.60
N MET A 56 -12.38 -6.68 3.84
CA MET A 56 -13.02 -5.57 4.54
C MET A 56 -14.12 -4.93 3.66
N PHE A 57 -13.99 -5.01 2.34
CA PHE A 57 -14.93 -4.40 1.42
C PHE A 57 -16.20 -5.21 1.35
N ASP A 58 -16.05 -6.51 1.22
CA ASP A 58 -17.15 -7.46 1.22
C ASP A 58 -17.92 -7.45 2.56
N LYS A 59 -17.25 -7.06 3.66
CA LYS A 59 -17.87 -6.87 4.98
C LYS A 59 -18.61 -5.53 5.13
N GLY A 60 -18.56 -4.65 4.14
CA GLY A 60 -19.27 -3.36 4.16
C GLY A 60 -18.58 -2.26 4.96
N PHE A 61 -17.26 -2.35 5.20
CA PHE A 61 -16.54 -1.24 5.82
C PHE A 61 -16.44 -0.07 4.84
N GLU A 62 -16.86 1.13 5.25
CA GLU A 62 -16.80 2.33 4.40
C GLU A 62 -15.44 3.03 4.45
N ARG A 63 -14.66 2.78 5.53
CA ARG A 63 -13.35 3.38 5.76
C ARG A 63 -12.43 2.37 6.42
N PHE A 64 -11.26 2.15 5.85
CA PHE A 64 -10.25 1.28 6.42
C PHE A 64 -8.85 1.86 6.22
N SER A 65 -8.06 1.91 7.29
CA SER A 65 -6.73 2.54 7.23
C SER A 65 -5.68 1.58 6.70
N MET A 66 -4.71 2.09 5.95
CA MET A 66 -3.59 1.27 5.48
C MET A 66 -2.71 0.78 6.63
N ILE A 67 -2.68 1.50 7.76
CA ILE A 67 -2.03 1.04 8.99
C ILE A 67 -2.72 -0.23 9.48
N SER A 68 -4.05 -0.26 9.52
CA SER A 68 -4.82 -1.44 9.93
C SER A 68 -4.57 -2.65 9.03
N VAL A 69 -4.48 -2.45 7.71
CA VAL A 69 -4.09 -3.51 6.75
C VAL A 69 -2.68 -4.03 7.06
N THR A 70 -1.74 -3.12 7.33
CA THR A 70 -0.33 -3.47 7.59
C THR A 70 -0.18 -4.23 8.91
N GLU A 71 -0.85 -3.79 9.96
CA GLU A 71 -0.84 -4.48 11.26
C GLU A 71 -1.52 -5.85 11.20
N ARG A 72 -2.64 -5.96 10.48
CA ARG A 72 -3.29 -7.25 10.26
C ARG A 72 -2.37 -8.21 9.49
N PHE A 73 -1.73 -7.74 8.43
CA PHE A 73 -0.72 -8.53 7.73
C PHE A 73 0.43 -8.95 8.64
N ARG A 74 0.96 -8.05 9.49
CA ARG A 74 2.03 -8.40 10.43
C ARG A 74 1.61 -9.53 11.36
N TRP A 75 0.40 -9.47 11.88
CA TRP A 75 -0.15 -10.52 12.74
C TRP A 75 -0.29 -11.85 11.98
N GLU A 76 -0.91 -11.84 10.80
CA GLU A 76 -1.08 -13.03 9.95
C GLU A 76 0.27 -13.61 9.50
N TYR A 77 1.25 -12.76 9.19
CA TYR A 77 2.58 -13.16 8.77
C TYR A 77 3.30 -13.87 9.91
N VAL A 78 3.32 -13.31 11.12
CA VAL A 78 3.93 -13.92 12.31
C VAL A 78 3.32 -15.29 12.63
N GLU A 79 2.01 -15.46 12.42
CA GLU A 79 1.34 -16.74 12.62
C GLU A 79 1.75 -17.81 11.59
N GLN A 80 2.01 -17.40 10.34
CA GLN A 80 2.22 -18.31 9.21
C GLN A 80 3.69 -18.59 8.88
N THR A 81 4.63 -17.80 9.40
CA THR A 81 6.06 -17.94 9.10
C THR A 81 6.89 -18.34 10.33
N THR A 82 7.99 -19.04 10.09
CA THR A 82 9.07 -19.20 11.09
C THR A 82 10.18 -18.17 10.91
N ASP A 83 10.10 -17.33 9.88
CA ASP A 83 11.07 -16.27 9.59
C ASP A 83 10.88 -15.09 10.54
N LYS A 84 11.72 -15.04 11.57
CA LYS A 84 11.72 -13.98 12.58
C LYS A 84 12.30 -12.65 12.08
N ASN A 85 12.94 -12.63 10.90
CA ASN A 85 13.69 -11.49 10.41
C ASN A 85 12.94 -10.64 9.38
N PHE A 86 11.86 -11.16 8.80
CA PHE A 86 11.08 -10.38 7.85
C PHE A 86 10.34 -9.24 8.54
N LYS A 87 10.62 -8.01 8.10
CA LYS A 87 10.01 -6.79 8.63
C LYS A 87 9.65 -5.83 7.50
N ILE A 88 8.36 -5.55 7.35
CA ILE A 88 7.90 -4.50 6.46
C ILE A 88 8.22 -3.12 7.05
N ASN A 89 8.76 -2.23 6.23
CA ASN A 89 9.08 -0.85 6.62
C ASN A 89 7.78 -0.04 6.80
N ASP A 90 7.66 0.68 7.92
CA ASP A 90 6.48 1.52 8.24
C ASP A 90 6.17 2.56 7.16
N LYS A 91 7.20 3.03 6.44
CA LYS A 91 7.05 4.04 5.37
C LYS A 91 6.31 3.49 4.15
N HIS A 92 6.33 2.17 3.93
CA HIS A 92 5.74 1.53 2.75
C HIS A 92 4.20 1.61 2.75
N GLY A 93 3.57 1.79 3.91
CA GLY A 93 2.11 1.92 3.99
C GLY A 93 1.57 3.03 3.09
N SER A 94 2.24 4.19 3.03
CA SER A 94 1.77 5.31 2.19
C SER A 94 1.79 5.02 0.69
N PHE A 95 2.74 4.19 0.23
CA PHE A 95 2.86 3.73 -1.15
C PHE A 95 1.81 2.66 -1.45
N TYR A 96 1.66 1.68 -0.55
CA TYR A 96 0.67 0.62 -0.72
C TYR A 96 -0.78 1.13 -0.73
N ALA A 97 -1.11 2.14 0.07
CA ALA A 97 -2.44 2.76 0.04
C ALA A 97 -2.77 3.33 -1.36
N ARG A 98 -1.78 4.00 -1.98
CA ARG A 98 -1.92 4.59 -3.32
C ARG A 98 -2.01 3.52 -4.40
N LEU A 99 -1.20 2.47 -4.28
CA LEU A 99 -1.22 1.33 -5.19
C LEU A 99 -2.59 0.64 -5.14
N LEU A 100 -3.11 0.34 -3.94
CA LEU A 100 -4.45 -0.24 -3.76
C LEU A 100 -5.55 0.65 -4.35
N ALA A 101 -5.50 1.97 -4.13
CA ALA A 101 -6.52 2.87 -4.69
C ALA A 101 -6.46 2.98 -6.23
N CYS A 102 -5.31 2.70 -6.85
CA CYS A 102 -5.19 2.64 -8.30
C CYS A 102 -5.70 1.29 -8.84
N ASP A 103 -5.27 0.19 -8.24
CA ASP A 103 -5.60 -1.19 -8.64
C ASP A 103 -7.05 -1.60 -8.32
N MET A 104 -7.62 -1.04 -7.25
CA MET A 104 -9.00 -1.27 -6.80
C MET A 104 -9.76 0.06 -6.68
N PRO A 105 -10.33 0.58 -7.79
CA PRO A 105 -11.01 1.87 -7.81
C PRO A 105 -12.15 2.00 -6.80
N GLU A 106 -12.83 0.90 -6.46
CA GLU A 106 -13.88 0.83 -5.45
C GLU A 106 -13.41 1.24 -4.05
N LEU A 107 -12.11 1.08 -3.75
CA LEU A 107 -11.53 1.43 -2.45
C LEU A 107 -11.06 2.90 -2.39
N ARG A 108 -11.16 3.67 -3.48
CA ARG A 108 -10.69 5.06 -3.52
C ARG A 108 -11.36 5.93 -2.47
N SER A 109 -12.63 5.69 -2.17
CA SER A 109 -13.41 6.43 -1.17
C SER A 109 -12.98 6.11 0.27
N TRP A 110 -12.30 4.99 0.49
CA TRP A 110 -11.85 4.58 1.82
C TRP A 110 -10.64 5.35 2.30
N PHE A 111 -9.73 5.64 1.37
CA PHE A 111 -8.46 6.26 1.68
C PHE A 111 -8.56 7.78 1.61
N LYS A 112 -8.32 8.42 2.75
CA LYS A 112 -8.09 9.86 2.81
C LYS A 112 -6.61 10.15 2.55
N PHE A 113 -6.31 10.67 1.37
CA PHE A 113 -4.94 10.98 0.97
C PHE A 113 -4.56 12.42 1.33
N LYS A 114 -3.52 12.56 2.15
CA LYS A 114 -2.76 13.81 2.27
C LYS A 114 -1.53 13.72 1.39
N ARG A 115 -1.12 14.86 0.81
CA ARG A 115 0.14 14.95 0.07
C ARG A 115 1.30 14.50 0.97
N CYS A 116 2.11 13.57 0.51
CA CYS A 116 3.26 13.06 1.26
C CYS A 116 4.43 12.70 0.33
N LYS A 117 5.48 12.11 0.90
CA LYS A 117 6.71 11.75 0.16
C LYS A 117 6.49 10.75 -0.96
N ALA A 118 5.41 9.96 -0.90
CA ALA A 118 5.03 9.04 -1.96
C ALA A 118 4.49 9.76 -3.21
N ASP A 119 4.06 11.03 -3.10
CA ASP A 119 3.58 11.82 -4.23
C ASP A 119 4.73 12.46 -5.00
N ASN A 120 5.40 11.64 -5.81
CA ASN A 120 6.48 12.09 -6.69
C ASN A 120 6.45 11.36 -8.03
N ASP A 121 7.05 11.97 -9.04
CA ASP A 121 7.00 11.50 -10.43
C ASP A 121 7.49 10.06 -10.59
N LEU A 122 8.57 9.67 -9.89
CA LEU A 122 9.11 8.31 -9.98
C LEU A 122 8.08 7.27 -9.53
N PHE A 123 7.32 7.57 -8.47
CA PHE A 123 6.29 6.66 -8.00
C PHE A 123 5.08 6.62 -8.94
N TYR A 124 4.71 7.76 -9.53
CA TYR A 124 3.60 7.81 -10.49
C TYR A 124 3.91 7.06 -11.77
N GLU A 125 5.14 7.12 -12.28
CA GLU A 125 5.57 6.30 -13.40
C GLU A 125 5.53 4.80 -13.06
N PHE A 126 5.94 4.42 -11.85
CA PHE A 126 5.77 3.05 -11.36
C PHE A 126 4.29 2.63 -11.32
N LEU A 127 3.40 3.46 -10.78
CA LEU A 127 1.96 3.15 -10.69
C LEU A 127 1.32 2.94 -12.07
N LYS A 128 1.66 3.79 -13.04
CA LYS A 128 1.18 3.66 -14.43
C LYS A 128 1.55 2.30 -15.01
N HIS A 129 2.80 1.88 -14.80
CA HIS A 129 3.28 0.59 -15.29
C HIS A 129 2.64 -0.60 -14.56
N GLU A 130 2.54 -0.55 -13.24
CA GLU A 130 2.05 -1.69 -12.44
C GLU A 130 0.53 -1.88 -12.53
N THR A 131 -0.25 -0.79 -12.65
CA THR A 131 -1.72 -0.84 -12.63
C THR A 131 -2.37 -0.55 -13.99
N GLY A 132 -1.63 -0.02 -14.95
CA GLY A 132 -2.17 0.43 -16.25
C GLY A 132 -2.99 1.72 -16.18
N VAL A 133 -3.07 2.38 -15.02
CA VAL A 133 -3.81 3.63 -14.83
C VAL A 133 -3.06 4.79 -15.50
N ILE A 134 -3.73 5.52 -16.38
CA ILE A 134 -3.14 6.61 -17.18
C ILE A 134 -2.75 7.82 -16.33
N ASP A 135 -3.62 8.23 -15.39
CA ASP A 135 -3.38 9.37 -14.49
C ASP A 135 -3.67 8.99 -13.02
N PRO A 136 -2.66 8.47 -12.30
CA PRO A 136 -2.80 8.17 -10.88
C PRO A 136 -2.93 9.44 -10.04
N VAL A 137 -2.44 10.60 -10.50
CA VAL A 137 -2.46 11.85 -9.74
C VAL A 137 -3.88 12.38 -9.59
N ALA A 138 -4.67 12.33 -10.67
CA ALA A 138 -6.07 12.75 -10.67
C ALA A 138 -6.90 12.05 -9.58
N ILE A 139 -6.62 10.76 -9.33
CA ILE A 139 -7.29 9.95 -8.29
C ILE A 139 -7.11 10.56 -6.90
N PHE A 140 -5.92 11.07 -6.60
CA PHE A 140 -5.58 11.57 -5.27
C PHE A 140 -5.97 13.04 -5.06
N ILE A 141 -6.13 13.80 -6.15
CA ILE A 141 -6.57 15.20 -6.11
C ILE A 141 -8.10 15.29 -5.98
N SER A 142 -8.87 14.48 -6.72
CA SER A 142 -10.34 14.54 -6.71
C SER A 142 -10.97 14.21 -5.35
N ASN A 143 -10.29 13.37 -4.54
CA ASN A 143 -10.73 13.02 -3.19
C ASN A 143 -10.67 14.19 -2.19
N ASN A 144 -9.94 15.27 -2.50
CA ASN A 144 -9.86 16.46 -1.65
C ASN A 144 -10.91 17.54 -2.02
N GLU A 145 -11.49 17.51 -3.23
CA GLU A 145 -12.47 18.50 -3.68
C GLU A 145 -13.92 18.11 -3.41
N SER A 146 -14.25 16.82 -3.42
CA SER A 146 -15.58 16.32 -3.04
C SER A 146 -15.96 16.65 -1.59
N GLU A 147 -14.97 16.81 -0.69
CA GLU A 147 -15.19 17.27 0.69
C GLU A 147 -15.60 18.75 0.77
N LYS A 148 -15.12 19.61 -0.14
CA LYS A 148 -15.55 21.03 -0.17
C LYS A 148 -17.02 21.15 -0.54
N GLN A 149 -17.51 20.34 -1.47
CA GLN A 149 -18.91 20.40 -1.89
C GLN A 149 -19.87 19.77 -0.88
N CYS A 150 -19.43 18.77 -0.10
CA CYS A 150 -20.27 18.16 0.94
C CYS A 150 -20.42 19.09 2.16
N GLN A 151 -19.32 19.70 2.64
CA GLN A 151 -19.37 20.60 3.80
C GLN A 151 -20.17 21.89 3.55
N ILE A 152 -20.21 22.38 2.31
CA ILE A 152 -21.00 23.58 1.96
C ILE A 152 -22.51 23.28 1.97
N LYS A 153 -22.93 22.02 1.75
CA LYS A 153 -24.36 21.64 1.74
C LYS A 153 -24.95 21.44 3.14
N ASP A 154 -24.11 21.14 4.13
CA ASP A 154 -24.53 20.94 5.53
C ASP A 154 -24.55 22.24 6.37
N THR A 155 -24.25 23.39 5.75
CA THR A 155 -24.16 24.70 6.44
C THR A 155 -25.18 25.73 5.92
N LEU A 156 -26.24 25.28 5.23
CA LEU A 156 -27.33 26.13 4.71
C LEU A 156 -28.68 25.71 5.30
#